data_AF-A0A1Y1NHP1-F1
#
_entry.id   AF-A0A1Y1NHP1-F1
#
_cell.length_a   1.000
_cell.length_b   1.000
_cell.length_c   1.000
_cell.angle_alpha   90.00
_cell.angle_beta   90.00
_cell.angle_gamma   90.00
#
_symmetry.space_group_name_H-M   'P 1'
#
loop_
_entity.id
_entity.type
_entity.pdbx_description
1 polymer ?
#
loop_
_entity_poly.entity_id
_entity_poly.type
_entity_poly.pdbx_seq_one_letter_code
_entity_poly.pdbx_strand_id
1 'polypeptide(L)'
;FDHLLRLLEPYLKKKDTPMRQSIPPNERLVATLRFLATGRSYEDLKFSTGISPQALGYIIPETCRVIYEVLKGEYLKFPSTKGEWNEIAKGFEETWHIPNCGGAIDGKHIRICAPPGTGAQYYNYKHF
;
A
#
# COMPACT_ATOMS: atom_id res chain seq x y z
N PHE A 1 -3.87 13.02 -9.61
CA PHE A 1 -2.99 12.03 -10.28
C PHE A 1 -1.62 12.64 -10.60
N ASP A 2 -1.57 13.78 -11.29
CA ASP A 2 -0.32 14.36 -11.81
C ASP A 2 0.70 14.75 -10.76
N HIS A 3 0.25 15.17 -9.56
CA HIS A 3 1.16 15.44 -8.45
C HIS A 3 1.96 14.19 -8.04
N LEU A 4 1.26 13.07 -7.83
CA LEU A 4 1.90 11.80 -7.49
C LEU A 4 2.81 11.32 -8.61
N LEU A 5 2.37 11.43 -9.88
CA LEU A 5 3.21 11.07 -11.02
C LEU A 5 4.52 11.85 -11.03
N ARG A 6 4.49 13.17 -10.86
CA ARG A 6 5.71 14.01 -10.82
C ARG A 6 6.70 13.58 -9.75
N LEU A 7 6.22 13.17 -8.57
CA LEU A 7 7.08 12.70 -7.48
C LEU A 7 7.75 11.36 -7.81
N LEU A 8 7.04 10.46 -8.51
CA LEU A 8 7.50 9.10 -8.77
C LEU A 8 8.24 8.96 -10.11
N GLU A 9 8.01 9.85 -11.07
CA GLU A 9 8.54 9.77 -12.44
C GLU A 9 10.05 9.53 -12.51
N PRO A 10 10.91 10.23 -11.74
CA PRO A 10 12.36 10.01 -11.77
C PRO A 10 12.77 8.58 -11.41
N TYR A 11 11.96 7.89 -10.60
CA TYR A 11 12.24 6.55 -10.10
C TYR A 11 11.59 5.44 -10.93
N LEU A 12 10.51 5.76 -11.66
CA LEU A 12 9.77 4.82 -12.48
C LEU A 12 10.24 4.79 -13.94
N LYS A 13 10.95 5.82 -14.40
CA LYS A 13 11.44 5.92 -15.79
C LYS A 13 12.45 4.81 -16.08
N LYS A 14 12.21 4.07 -17.16
CA LYS A 14 13.11 3.04 -17.69
C LYS A 14 13.70 3.50 -19.02
N LYS A 15 14.77 2.83 -19.43
CA LYS A 15 15.44 3.10 -20.71
C LYS A 15 14.75 2.34 -21.81
N ASP A 16 14.56 3.00 -22.95
CA ASP A 16 14.13 2.34 -24.17
C ASP A 16 15.28 1.50 -24.74
N THR A 17 14.93 0.43 -25.44
CA THR A 17 15.88 -0.45 -26.11
C THR A 17 15.54 -0.52 -27.60
N PRO A 18 16.49 -0.87 -28.47
CA PRO A 18 16.21 -1.05 -29.90
C PRO A 18 15.12 -2.11 -30.17
N MET A 19 15.00 -3.10 -29.29
CA MET A 19 14.01 -4.19 -29.41
C MET A 19 12.60 -3.79 -28.93
N ARG A 20 12.49 -2.91 -27.94
CA ARG A 20 11.21 -2.48 -27.36
C ARG A 20 11.32 -1.14 -26.63
N GLN A 21 10.25 -0.36 -26.75
CA GLN A 21 10.02 0.79 -25.87
C GLN A 21 9.72 0.33 -24.45
N SER A 22 10.11 1.14 -23.49
CA SER A 22 9.78 0.93 -22.09
C SER A 22 8.34 1.38 -21.81
N ILE A 23 7.67 0.70 -20.88
CA ILE A 23 6.33 1.11 -20.44
C ILE A 23 6.51 2.42 -19.65
N PRO A 24 5.81 3.50 -20.03
CA PRO A 24 6.08 4.82 -19.48
C PRO A 24 5.59 4.95 -18.02
N PRO A 25 6.19 5.87 -17.23
CA PRO A 25 5.88 6.02 -15.80
C PRO A 25 4.38 6.21 -15.47
N ASN A 26 3.67 6.95 -16.31
CA ASN A 26 2.23 7.19 -16.17
C ASN A 26 1.42 5.89 -16.26
N GLU A 27 1.70 5.03 -17.23
CA GLU A 27 1.01 3.75 -17.39
C GLU A 27 1.33 2.78 -16.25
N ARG A 28 2.60 2.74 -15.82
CA ARG A 28 3.03 1.94 -14.65
C ARG A 28 2.28 2.36 -13.39
N LEU A 29 2.13 3.68 -13.19
CA LEU A 29 1.40 4.24 -12.06
C LEU A 29 -0.10 3.92 -12.15
N VAL A 30 -0.74 4.12 -13.31
CA VAL A 30 -2.17 3.83 -13.51
C VAL A 30 -2.47 2.35 -13.25
N ALA A 31 -1.66 1.44 -13.80
CA ALA A 31 -1.83 0.00 -13.59
C ALA A 31 -1.75 -0.37 -12.11
N THR A 32 -0.79 0.21 -11.38
CA THR A 32 -0.61 -0.01 -9.95
C THR A 32 -1.78 0.56 -9.14
N LEU A 33 -2.22 1.78 -9.41
CA LEU A 33 -3.36 2.38 -8.70
C LEU A 33 -4.66 1.60 -8.96
N ARG A 34 -4.87 1.13 -10.19
CA ARG A 34 -6.03 0.29 -10.53
C ARG A 34 -5.99 -1.05 -9.81
N PHE A 35 -4.81 -1.66 -9.67
CA PHE A 35 -4.64 -2.87 -8.86
C PHE A 35 -4.99 -2.59 -7.38
N LEU A 36 -4.42 -1.55 -6.78
CA LEU A 36 -4.64 -1.20 -5.37
C LEU A 36 -6.11 -0.86 -5.08
N ALA A 37 -6.80 -0.21 -6.01
CA ALA A 37 -8.20 0.17 -5.84
C ALA A 37 -9.18 -0.99 -5.98
N THR A 38 -8.85 -2.04 -6.74
CA THR A 38 -9.81 -3.10 -7.11
C THR A 38 -9.46 -4.49 -6.58
N GLY A 39 -8.18 -4.76 -6.28
CA GLY A 39 -7.71 -6.09 -5.89
C GLY A 39 -7.84 -7.16 -6.97
N ARG A 40 -8.09 -6.77 -8.23
CA ARG A 40 -8.26 -7.69 -9.36
C ARG A 40 -6.95 -8.43 -9.68
N SER A 41 -7.06 -9.63 -10.27
CA SER A 41 -5.89 -10.41 -10.68
C SER A 41 -5.14 -9.77 -11.86
N TYR A 42 -3.87 -10.11 -12.04
CA TYR A 42 -3.08 -9.59 -13.17
C TYR A 42 -3.62 -10.03 -14.54
N GLU A 43 -4.17 -11.24 -14.62
CA GLU A 43 -4.84 -11.75 -15.83
C GLU A 43 -6.04 -10.90 -16.24
N ASP A 44 -6.71 -10.32 -15.26
CA ASP A 44 -7.89 -9.49 -15.48
C ASP A 44 -7.49 -8.02 -15.73
N LEU A 45 -6.47 -7.52 -15.02
CA LEU A 45 -5.92 -6.18 -15.24
C LEU A 45 -5.36 -5.98 -16.65
N LYS A 46 -4.85 -7.03 -17.30
CA LYS A 46 -4.25 -6.93 -18.65
C LYS A 46 -5.19 -6.30 -19.66
N PHE A 47 -6.49 -6.60 -19.59
CA PHE A 47 -7.49 -6.08 -20.52
C PHE A 47 -7.72 -4.58 -20.33
N SER A 48 -7.56 -4.07 -19.11
CA SER A 48 -7.78 -2.65 -18.79
C SER A 48 -6.52 -1.78 -18.92
N THR A 49 -5.34 -2.41 -18.98
CA THR A 49 -4.04 -1.73 -19.00
C THR A 49 -3.26 -1.93 -20.28
N GLY A 50 -3.58 -2.98 -21.07
CA GLY A 50 -2.80 -3.35 -22.25
C GLY A 50 -1.43 -3.98 -21.92
N ILE A 51 -1.15 -4.27 -20.64
CA ILE A 51 0.15 -4.78 -20.18
C ILE A 51 0.02 -6.27 -19.84
N SER A 52 1.00 -7.08 -20.23
CA SER A 52 0.97 -8.52 -19.95
C SER A 52 1.00 -8.81 -18.44
N PRO A 53 0.33 -9.88 -17.97
CA PRO A 53 0.34 -10.28 -16.56
C PRO A 53 1.75 -10.47 -16.00
N GLN A 54 2.68 -10.97 -16.83
CA GLN A 54 4.09 -11.14 -16.45
C GLN A 54 4.74 -9.77 -16.17
N ALA A 55 4.53 -8.79 -17.04
CA ALA A 55 5.07 -7.44 -16.83
C ALA A 55 4.40 -6.75 -15.64
N LEU A 56 3.08 -6.89 -15.47
CA LEU A 56 2.35 -6.39 -14.30
C LEU A 56 2.91 -6.95 -12.98
N GLY A 57 3.27 -8.24 -12.96
CA GLY A 57 3.89 -8.89 -11.80
C GLY A 57 5.21 -8.26 -11.34
N TYR A 58 5.94 -7.59 -12.23
CA TYR A 58 7.13 -6.80 -11.86
C TYR A 58 6.80 -5.34 -11.60
N ILE A 59 5.97 -4.74 -12.45
CA ILE A 59 5.66 -3.30 -12.42
C ILE A 59 4.92 -2.92 -11.13
N ILE A 60 3.93 -3.70 -10.72
CA ILE A 60 3.08 -3.36 -9.57
C ILE A 60 3.90 -3.35 -8.28
N PRO A 61 4.64 -4.43 -7.91
CA PRO A 61 5.46 -4.41 -6.70
C PRO A 61 6.55 -3.34 -6.72
N GLU A 62 7.19 -3.11 -7.87
CA GLU A 62 8.21 -2.07 -8.04
C GLU A 62 7.61 -0.67 -7.79
N THR A 63 6.46 -0.40 -8.40
CA THR A 63 5.79 0.90 -8.26
C THR A 63 5.29 1.11 -6.83
N CYS A 64 4.75 0.08 -6.16
CA CYS A 64 4.39 0.14 -4.74
C CYS A 64 5.59 0.47 -3.86
N ARG A 65 6.76 -0.14 -4.11
CA ARG A 65 7.99 0.18 -3.38
C ARG A 65 8.40 1.63 -3.58
N VAL A 66 8.36 2.13 -4.81
CA VAL A 66 8.71 3.53 -5.10
C VAL A 66 7.74 4.49 -4.43
N ILE A 67 6.42 4.21 -4.46
CA ILE A 67 5.41 4.99 -3.73
C ILE A 67 5.76 5.08 -2.25
N TYR A 68 6.05 3.94 -1.63
CA TYR A 68 6.42 3.89 -0.22
C TYR A 68 7.69 4.71 0.07
N GLU A 69 8.77 4.50 -0.69
CA GLU A 69 10.05 5.16 -0.45
C GLU A 69 9.97 6.68 -0.60
N VAL A 70 9.21 7.16 -1.59
CA VAL A 70 9.05 8.60 -1.85
C VAL A 70 8.13 9.27 -0.83
N LEU A 71 7.05 8.60 -0.41
CA LEU A 71 6.02 9.22 0.44
C LEU A 71 6.21 8.98 1.95
N LYS A 72 6.95 7.95 2.37
CA LYS A 72 7.06 7.58 3.79
C LYS A 72 7.54 8.73 4.68
N GLY A 73 8.48 9.54 4.22
CA GLY A 73 9.04 10.63 5.02
C GLY A 73 8.03 11.76 5.31
N GLU A 74 7.11 11.99 4.38
CA GLU A 74 6.12 13.06 4.51
C GLU A 74 4.84 12.60 5.22
N TYR A 75 4.38 11.39 4.91
CA TYR A 75 3.06 10.90 5.32
C TYR A 75 3.10 9.88 6.47
N LEU A 76 4.20 9.16 6.67
CA LEU A 76 4.35 8.20 7.78
C LEU A 76 5.15 8.81 8.93
N LYS A 77 4.70 9.97 9.40
CA LYS A 77 5.30 10.67 10.55
C LYS A 77 4.75 10.11 11.85
N PHE A 78 5.65 9.82 12.77
CA PHE A 78 5.31 9.47 14.15
C PHE A 78 5.60 10.64 15.07
N PRO A 79 4.83 10.79 16.17
CA PRO A 79 5.12 11.80 17.17
C PRO A 79 6.51 11.52 17.76
N SER A 80 7.33 12.56 17.80
CA SER A 80 8.75 12.48 18.18
C SER A 80 9.03 13.21 19.50
N THR A 81 8.17 14.15 19.87
CA THR A 81 8.32 14.96 21.08
C THR A 81 7.23 14.65 22.10
N LYS A 82 7.53 14.87 23.38
CA LYS A 82 6.55 14.74 24.47
C LYS A 82 5.32 15.64 24.24
N GLY A 83 5.50 16.82 23.64
CA GLY A 83 4.41 17.73 23.29
C GLY A 83 3.42 17.10 22.31
N GLU A 84 3.92 16.58 21.19
CA GLU A 84 3.10 15.91 20.17
C GLU A 84 2.36 14.69 20.74
N TRP A 85 3.04 13.88 21.58
CA TRP A 85 2.39 12.75 22.26
C TRP A 85 1.28 13.19 23.21
N ASN A 86 1.48 14.27 23.96
CA ASN A 86 0.48 14.81 24.87
C ASN A 86 -0.74 15.35 24.11
N GLU A 87 -0.52 16.00 22.96
CA GLU A 87 -1.61 16.50 22.11
C GLU A 87 -2.49 15.37 21.58
N ILE A 88 -1.87 14.26 21.14
CA ILE A 88 -2.61 13.09 20.68
C ILE A 88 -3.40 12.45 21.83
N ALA A 89 -2.75 12.23 22.98
CA ALA A 89 -3.40 11.69 24.17
C ALA A 89 -4.61 12.51 24.61
N LYS A 90 -4.46 13.84 24.59
CA LYS A 90 -5.55 14.77 24.90
C LYS A 90 -6.70 14.64 23.90
N GLY A 91 -6.42 14.56 22.60
CA GLY A 91 -7.46 14.40 21.58
C GLY A 91 -8.28 13.11 21.75
N PHE A 92 -7.63 12.00 22.09
CA PHE A 92 -8.32 10.75 22.40
C PHE A 92 -9.13 10.82 23.70
N GLU A 93 -8.63 11.49 24.73
CA GLU A 93 -9.34 11.68 26.00
C GLU A 93 -10.58 12.57 25.83
N GLU A 94 -10.46 13.66 25.08
CA GLU A 94 -11.58 14.58 24.82
C GLU A 94 -12.67 13.97 23.93
N THR A 95 -12.28 13.15 22.95
CA THR A 95 -13.23 12.57 21.97
C THR A 95 -13.84 11.26 22.46
N TRP A 96 -13.04 10.42 23.09
CA TRP A 96 -13.39 9.02 23.39
C TRP A 96 -13.26 8.65 24.86
N HIS A 97 -12.82 9.59 25.72
CA HIS A 97 -12.55 9.35 27.14
C HIS A 97 -11.52 8.23 27.39
N ILE A 98 -10.54 8.11 26.47
CA ILE A 98 -9.41 7.19 26.60
C ILE A 98 -8.16 7.97 27.00
N PRO A 99 -7.82 8.05 28.30
CA PRO A 99 -6.65 8.81 28.76
C PRO A 99 -5.35 8.13 28.30
N ASN A 100 -4.31 8.95 28.09
CA ASN A 100 -2.96 8.50 27.71
C ASN A 100 -2.89 7.66 26.41
N CYS A 101 -3.85 7.79 25.50
CA CYS A 101 -3.83 7.08 24.22
C CYS A 101 -2.90 7.78 23.22
N GLY A 102 -1.75 7.16 22.91
CA GLY A 102 -0.79 7.71 21.94
C GLY A 102 -1.17 7.52 20.47
N GLY A 103 -2.26 6.80 20.16
CA GLY A 103 -2.67 6.50 18.80
C GLY A 103 -3.44 5.20 18.69
N ALA A 104 -4.05 4.98 17.54
CA ALA A 104 -4.79 3.76 17.21
C ALA A 104 -4.23 3.13 15.93
N ILE A 105 -4.17 1.80 15.92
CA ILE A 105 -3.84 1.00 14.74
C ILE A 105 -5.06 0.15 14.43
N ASP A 106 -5.62 0.31 13.23
CA ASP A 106 -6.89 -0.30 12.79
C ASP A 106 -6.91 -1.85 12.88
N GLY A 107 -5.76 -2.51 12.80
CA GLY A 107 -5.64 -3.91 13.21
C GLY A 107 -4.40 -4.63 12.68
N LYS A 108 -3.95 -5.67 13.41
CA LYS A 108 -2.91 -6.60 12.99
C LYS A 108 -3.48 -8.02 12.97
N HIS A 109 -3.41 -8.70 11.83
CA HIS A 109 -3.74 -10.12 11.77
C HIS A 109 -2.61 -10.94 12.41
N ILE A 110 -2.90 -11.61 13.52
CA ILE A 110 -1.96 -12.51 14.21
C ILE A 110 -2.28 -13.94 13.79
N ARG A 111 -1.31 -14.61 13.16
CA ARG A 111 -1.44 -16.03 12.81
C ARG A 111 -1.43 -16.87 14.07
N ILE A 112 -2.40 -17.77 14.19
CA ILE A 112 -2.49 -18.76 15.27
C ILE A 112 -2.74 -20.14 14.66
N CYS A 113 -2.20 -21.19 15.29
CA CYS A 113 -2.59 -22.55 14.94
C CYS A 113 -4.02 -22.79 15.43
N ALA A 114 -4.91 -23.20 14.53
CA ALA A 114 -6.26 -23.58 14.92
C ALA A 114 -6.21 -24.78 15.88
N PRO A 115 -6.88 -24.72 17.05
CA PRO A 115 -6.97 -25.88 17.93
C PRO A 115 -7.62 -27.09 17.22
N PRO A 116 -7.29 -28.33 17.61
CA PRO A 116 -7.91 -29.51 17.03
C PRO A 116 -9.43 -29.48 17.20
N GLY A 117 -10.16 -29.82 16.13
CA GLY A 117 -11.63 -29.93 16.16
C GLY A 117 -12.40 -28.60 16.09
N THR A 118 -11.74 -27.46 15.92
CA THR A 118 -12.41 -26.15 15.93
C THR A 118 -12.74 -25.57 14.54
N GLY A 119 -12.54 -26.36 13.48
CA GLY A 119 -12.84 -26.07 12.07
C GLY A 119 -13.35 -24.66 11.74
N ALA A 120 -14.68 -24.50 11.64
CA ALA A 120 -15.32 -23.24 11.23
C ALA A 120 -15.09 -22.06 12.19
N GLN A 121 -14.84 -22.29 13.48
CA GLN A 121 -14.61 -21.22 14.47
C GLN A 121 -13.28 -20.50 14.26
N TYR A 122 -12.32 -21.15 13.59
CA TYR A 122 -11.01 -20.58 13.26
C TYR A 122 -10.85 -20.43 11.74
N TYR A 123 -11.96 -20.35 11.00
CA TYR A 123 -11.93 -20.15 9.56
C TYR A 123 -11.38 -18.76 9.22
N ASN A 124 -10.25 -18.75 8.51
CA ASN A 124 -9.60 -17.53 8.07
C ASN A 124 -10.00 -17.22 6.63
N TYR A 125 -10.92 -16.26 6.45
CA TYR A 125 -11.36 -15.80 5.13
C TYR A 125 -10.24 -15.16 4.28
N LYS A 126 -9.11 -14.81 4.90
CA LYS A 126 -7.93 -14.27 4.20
C LYS A 126 -7.02 -15.37 3.64
N HIS A 127 -7.42 -16.64 3.76
CA HIS A 127 -6.72 -17.82 3.22
C HIS A 127 -5.22 -17.83 3.55
N PHE A 128 -4.87 -17.49 4.78
CA PHE A 128 -3.51 -17.56 5.31
C PHE A 128 -3.08 -18.98 5.67
#